data_AF-A0A9P3UMY7-F1
#
_entry.id   AF-A0A9P3UMY7-F1
#
_cell.length_a   1.000
_cell.length_b   1.000
_cell.length_c   1.000
_cell.angle_alpha   90.00
_cell.angle_beta   90.00
_cell.angle_gamma   90.00
#
_symmetry.space_group_name_H-M   'P 1'
#
loop_
_entity.id
_entity.type
_entity.pdbx_description
1 polymer ?
#
loop_
_entity_poly.entity_id
_entity_poly.type
_entity_poly.pdbx_seq_one_letter_code
_entity_poly.pdbx_strand_id
1 'polypeptide(L)'
;MASSHASLLEKELIQKTEFQRTFVEQAPDPSTENINAKLANPLAGLSHDKLIADGEAFAKSHNLGHLSALFQKGALVAQDPLAFDSLPLLTNEDKEVLRHEIANKWDQPKMLYYLVILCSLAAAVQGMDESVINGANLFFAPQFGINPKASSGDPSRNQWLLGLLCCAVLGCWLTEPLNKAFGRRGTIFITATISFLACIWQGVTNSWPHLFVARFVLGLGIGPKSATVPVYAAECAPPPIRGALVMMWQMWTAFGIMLGFVADVAFFKVPNTPHVTGSTGD
;
A
#
# COMPACT_ATOMS: atom_id res chain seq x y z
N MET A 1 14.65 -23.29 45.59
CA MET A 1 14.20 -22.41 44.48
C MET A 1 13.97 -23.16 43.16
N ALA A 2 14.78 -24.17 42.78
CA ALA A 2 14.58 -24.90 41.52
C ALA A 2 13.26 -25.71 41.42
N SER A 3 12.79 -26.31 42.53
CA SER A 3 11.56 -27.14 42.53
C SER A 3 10.27 -26.33 42.33
N SER A 4 10.23 -25.06 42.76
CA SER A 4 9.06 -24.19 42.56
C SER A 4 8.97 -23.63 41.14
N HIS A 5 10.07 -23.58 40.40
CA HIS A 5 10.10 -23.08 39.03
C HIS A 5 9.68 -24.17 38.03
N ALA A 6 10.01 -25.43 38.32
CA ALA A 6 9.56 -26.58 37.53
C ALA A 6 8.04 -26.77 37.59
N SER A 7 7.43 -26.60 38.76
CA SER A 7 5.96 -26.74 38.93
C SER A 7 5.16 -25.60 38.29
N LEU A 8 5.76 -24.42 38.11
CA LEU A 8 5.13 -23.31 37.39
C LEU A 8 5.17 -23.54 35.87
N LEU A 9 6.29 -24.06 35.34
CA LEU A 9 6.40 -24.40 33.93
C LEU A 9 5.47 -25.55 33.52
N GLU A 10 5.29 -26.54 34.39
CA GLU A 10 4.36 -27.65 34.15
C GLU A 10 2.90 -27.17 34.11
N LYS A 11 2.53 -26.24 35.00
CA LYS A 11 1.19 -25.60 34.99
C LYS A 11 0.97 -24.75 33.75
N GLU A 12 1.98 -23.99 33.29
CA GLU A 12 1.88 -23.23 32.04
C GLU A 12 1.76 -24.14 30.80
N LEU A 13 2.47 -25.27 30.79
CA LEU A 13 2.39 -26.26 29.70
C LEU A 13 1.03 -26.93 29.64
N ILE A 14 0.47 -27.30 30.80
CA ILE A 14 -0.88 -27.87 30.89
C ILE A 14 -1.92 -26.85 30.45
N GLN A 15 -1.81 -25.59 30.90
CA GLN A 15 -2.73 -24.52 30.50
C GLN A 15 -2.64 -24.20 29.00
N LYS A 16 -1.44 -24.16 28.42
CA LYS A 16 -1.26 -24.02 26.96
C LYS A 16 -1.86 -25.21 26.21
N THR A 17 -1.70 -26.42 26.70
CA THR A 17 -2.22 -27.64 26.07
C THR A 17 -3.75 -27.72 26.15
N GLU A 18 -4.36 -27.33 27.26
CA GLU A 18 -5.82 -27.28 27.40
C GLU A 18 -6.43 -26.16 26.54
N PHE A 19 -5.83 -24.97 26.53
CA PHE A 19 -6.24 -23.89 25.63
C PHE A 19 -6.20 -24.37 24.18
N GLN A 20 -5.11 -25.02 23.75
CA GLN A 20 -4.96 -25.53 22.39
C GLN A 20 -5.96 -26.65 22.06
N ARG A 21 -6.36 -27.48 23.03
CA ARG A 21 -7.44 -28.46 22.85
C ARG A 21 -8.82 -27.80 22.69
N THR A 22 -9.11 -26.74 23.44
CA THR A 22 -10.38 -26.00 23.31
C THR A 22 -10.52 -25.35 21.91
N PHE A 23 -9.41 -24.94 21.28
CA PHE A 23 -9.44 -24.45 19.89
C PHE A 23 -9.59 -25.55 18.83
N VAL A 24 -9.23 -26.80 19.16
CA VAL A 24 -9.28 -27.93 18.22
C VAL A 24 -10.60 -28.71 18.34
N GLU A 25 -11.28 -28.68 19.49
CA GLU A 25 -12.53 -29.43 19.73
C GLU A 25 -13.79 -28.70 19.27
N GLN A 26 -13.67 -27.46 18.79
CA GLN A 26 -14.71 -26.82 17.98
C GLN A 26 -14.67 -27.38 16.54
N ALA A 27 -15.16 -28.61 16.38
CA ALA A 27 -15.56 -29.10 15.06
C ALA A 27 -16.60 -28.13 14.48
N PRO A 28 -16.38 -27.54 13.30
CA PRO A 28 -17.32 -26.58 12.74
C PRO A 28 -18.62 -27.30 12.38
N ASP A 29 -19.75 -26.73 12.81
CA ASP A 29 -21.10 -27.11 12.39
C ASP A 29 -21.13 -27.27 10.84
N PRO A 30 -21.77 -28.31 10.26
CA PRO A 30 -21.79 -28.54 8.81
C PRO A 30 -22.42 -27.39 8.00
N SER A 31 -23.18 -26.51 8.66
CA SER A 31 -23.66 -25.24 8.09
C SER A 31 -22.54 -24.19 7.98
N THR A 32 -21.62 -24.16 8.93
CA THR A 32 -20.46 -23.25 9.00
C THR A 32 -19.36 -23.69 8.04
N GLU A 33 -19.16 -25.01 7.85
CA GLU A 33 -18.25 -25.55 6.84
C GLU A 33 -18.68 -25.11 5.42
N ASN A 34 -19.98 -25.15 5.12
CA ASN A 34 -20.52 -24.65 3.86
C ASN A 34 -20.36 -23.14 3.68
N ILE A 35 -20.47 -22.34 4.75
CA ILE A 35 -20.26 -20.90 4.70
C ILE A 35 -18.78 -20.59 4.47
N ASN A 36 -17.88 -21.25 5.20
CA ASN A 36 -16.43 -21.09 5.04
C ASN A 36 -15.95 -21.59 3.67
N ALA A 37 -16.51 -22.69 3.15
CA ALA A 37 -16.23 -23.20 1.81
C ALA A 37 -16.73 -22.24 0.71
N LYS A 38 -17.92 -21.65 0.87
CA LYS A 38 -18.42 -20.59 -0.03
C LYS A 38 -17.64 -19.28 0.08
N LEU A 39 -17.12 -18.95 1.26
CA LEU A 39 -16.21 -17.82 1.47
C LEU A 39 -14.84 -18.08 0.81
N ALA A 40 -14.35 -19.31 0.86
CA ALA A 40 -13.07 -19.71 0.26
C ALA A 40 -13.17 -19.78 -1.27
N ASN A 41 -14.25 -20.36 -1.81
CA ASN A 41 -14.58 -20.31 -3.23
C ASN A 41 -16.10 -20.22 -3.45
N PRO A 42 -16.64 -19.08 -3.87
CA PRO A 42 -18.07 -18.90 -4.09
C PRO A 42 -18.62 -19.71 -5.28
N LEU A 43 -17.73 -20.23 -6.14
CA LEU A 43 -18.07 -21.06 -7.29
C LEU A 43 -18.08 -22.56 -6.96
N ALA A 44 -17.59 -22.94 -5.76
CA ALA A 44 -17.59 -24.32 -5.31
C ALA A 44 -19.04 -24.81 -5.13
N GLY A 45 -19.42 -25.86 -5.87
CA GLY A 45 -20.75 -26.47 -5.83
C GLY A 45 -21.74 -26.05 -6.93
N LEU A 46 -21.36 -25.15 -7.84
CA LEU A 46 -22.14 -24.88 -9.05
C LEU A 46 -21.82 -25.92 -10.14
N SER A 47 -22.83 -26.32 -10.93
CA SER A 47 -22.59 -27.21 -12.08
C SER A 47 -21.79 -26.48 -13.17
N HIS A 48 -20.97 -27.21 -13.92
CA HIS A 48 -20.16 -26.64 -15.00
C HIS A 48 -21.02 -25.91 -16.05
N ASP A 49 -22.18 -26.46 -16.41
CA ASP A 49 -23.10 -25.82 -17.36
C ASP A 49 -23.62 -24.47 -16.86
N LYS A 50 -23.90 -24.38 -15.55
CA LYS A 50 -24.36 -23.13 -14.93
C LYS A 50 -23.23 -22.10 -14.88
N LEU A 51 -22.00 -22.51 -14.58
CA LEU A 51 -20.83 -21.63 -14.59
C LEU A 51 -20.54 -21.04 -15.97
N ILE A 52 -20.67 -21.84 -17.02
CA ILE A 52 -20.53 -21.39 -18.41
C ILE A 52 -21.62 -20.37 -18.75
N ALA A 53 -22.88 -20.66 -18.41
CA ALA A 53 -24.00 -19.75 -18.64
C ALA A 53 -23.83 -18.42 -17.88
N ASP A 54 -23.42 -18.49 -16.61
CA ASP A 54 -23.19 -17.32 -15.76
C ASP A 54 -22.02 -16.47 -16.29
N GLY A 55 -20.91 -17.11 -16.72
CA GLY A 55 -19.77 -16.42 -17.34
C GLY A 55 -20.14 -15.71 -18.64
N GLU A 56 -21.00 -16.31 -19.46
CA GLU A 56 -21.51 -15.69 -20.69
C GLU A 56 -22.45 -14.53 -20.41
N ALA A 57 -23.38 -14.70 -19.47
CA ALA A 57 -24.31 -13.67 -19.04
C ALA A 57 -23.56 -12.46 -18.46
N PHE A 58 -22.48 -12.70 -17.70
CA PHE A 58 -21.60 -11.65 -17.19
C PHE A 58 -20.92 -10.88 -18.33
N ALA A 59 -20.34 -11.59 -19.30
CA ALA A 59 -19.67 -10.97 -20.44
C ALA A 59 -20.64 -10.11 -21.27
N LYS A 60 -21.87 -10.58 -21.50
CA LYS A 60 -22.90 -9.84 -22.23
C LYS A 60 -23.41 -8.62 -21.47
N SER A 61 -23.66 -8.74 -20.17
CA SER A 61 -24.17 -7.63 -19.34
C SER A 61 -23.16 -6.48 -19.20
N HIS A 62 -21.86 -6.75 -19.33
CA HIS A 62 -20.79 -5.75 -19.24
C HIS A 62 -20.23 -5.28 -20.61
N ASN A 63 -20.93 -5.55 -21.72
CA ASN A 63 -20.47 -5.23 -23.08
C ASN A 63 -19.12 -5.88 -23.49
N LEU A 64 -18.76 -7.00 -22.84
CA LEU A 64 -17.56 -7.79 -23.10
C LEU A 64 -17.89 -9.06 -23.92
N GLY A 65 -18.93 -9.02 -24.75
CA GLY A 65 -19.41 -10.18 -25.50
C GLY A 65 -18.36 -10.83 -26.41
N HIS A 66 -17.37 -10.08 -26.88
CA HIS A 66 -16.23 -10.61 -27.66
C HIS A 66 -15.28 -11.50 -26.82
N LEU A 67 -15.31 -11.40 -25.49
CA LEU A 67 -14.52 -12.21 -24.55
C LEU A 67 -15.36 -13.30 -23.87
N SER A 68 -16.59 -13.55 -24.32
CA SER A 68 -17.51 -14.52 -23.70
C SER A 68 -16.88 -15.89 -23.49
N ALA A 69 -16.17 -16.40 -24.50
CA ALA A 69 -15.47 -17.69 -24.43
C ALA A 69 -14.35 -17.70 -23.36
N LEU A 70 -13.66 -16.58 -23.16
CA LEU A 70 -12.64 -16.44 -22.12
C LEU A 70 -13.27 -16.38 -20.73
N PHE A 71 -14.39 -15.66 -20.56
CA PHE A 71 -15.13 -15.64 -19.30
C PHE A 71 -15.70 -17.01 -18.93
N GLN A 72 -16.19 -17.77 -19.90
CA GLN A 72 -16.65 -19.16 -19.70
C GLN A 72 -15.51 -20.07 -19.23
N LYS A 73 -14.37 -20.07 -19.94
CA LYS A 73 -13.17 -20.84 -19.54
C LYS A 73 -12.66 -20.40 -18.17
N GLY A 74 -12.58 -19.10 -17.93
CA GLY A 74 -12.12 -18.53 -16.66
C GLY A 74 -13.01 -18.88 -15.48
N ALA A 75 -14.33 -18.93 -15.67
CA ALA A 75 -15.28 -19.36 -14.62
C ALA A 75 -15.04 -20.82 -14.20
N LEU A 76 -14.74 -21.71 -15.16
CA LEU A 76 -14.42 -23.11 -14.88
C LEU A 76 -13.08 -23.26 -14.16
N VAL A 77 -12.04 -22.54 -14.61
CA VAL A 77 -10.71 -22.56 -13.96
C VAL A 77 -10.77 -21.95 -12.56
N ALA A 78 -11.60 -20.92 -12.33
CA ALA A 78 -11.78 -20.31 -11.02
C ALA A 78 -12.52 -21.22 -10.02
N GLN A 79 -13.31 -22.18 -10.49
CA GLN A 79 -13.98 -23.16 -9.62
C GLN A 79 -12.98 -24.14 -9.00
N ASP A 80 -12.03 -24.65 -9.79
CA ASP A 80 -10.96 -25.50 -9.28
C ASP A 80 -9.64 -25.18 -10.01
N PRO A 81 -8.80 -24.30 -9.41
CA PRO A 81 -7.52 -23.91 -9.99
C PRO A 81 -6.49 -25.04 -10.08
N LEU A 82 -6.70 -26.18 -9.40
CA LEU A 82 -5.78 -27.31 -9.38
C LEU A 82 -6.21 -28.45 -10.31
N ALA A 83 -7.52 -28.58 -10.59
CA ALA A 83 -8.07 -29.64 -11.45
C ALA A 83 -8.28 -29.24 -12.93
N PHE A 84 -7.64 -28.16 -13.39
CA PHE A 84 -7.83 -27.61 -14.74
C PHE A 84 -7.50 -28.60 -15.88
N ASP A 85 -6.65 -29.60 -15.63
CA ASP A 85 -6.31 -30.63 -16.62
C ASP A 85 -7.51 -31.49 -17.05
N SER A 86 -8.49 -31.66 -16.17
CA SER A 86 -9.70 -32.47 -16.41
C SER A 86 -10.79 -31.73 -17.18
N LEU A 87 -10.65 -30.41 -17.38
CA LEU A 87 -11.69 -29.58 -17.99
C LEU A 87 -11.74 -29.78 -19.51
N PRO A 88 -12.93 -30.11 -20.08
CA PRO A 88 -13.09 -30.38 -21.51
C PRO A 88 -13.15 -29.11 -22.37
N LEU A 89 -13.47 -27.95 -21.77
CA LEU A 89 -13.58 -26.66 -22.47
C LEU A 89 -12.21 -25.99 -22.73
N LEU A 90 -11.15 -26.46 -22.07
CA LEU A 90 -9.80 -25.93 -22.24
C LEU A 90 -9.06 -26.66 -23.35
N THR A 91 -8.45 -25.89 -24.25
CA THR A 91 -7.56 -26.43 -25.28
C THR A 91 -6.23 -26.88 -24.65
N ASN A 92 -5.48 -27.71 -25.36
CA ASN A 92 -4.16 -28.15 -24.88
C ASN A 92 -3.18 -26.97 -24.71
N GLU A 93 -3.32 -25.92 -25.54
CA GLU A 93 -2.57 -24.67 -25.39
C GLU A 93 -2.93 -23.94 -24.10
N ASP A 94 -4.23 -23.82 -23.77
CA ASP A 94 -4.68 -23.18 -22.53
C ASP A 94 -4.13 -23.93 -21.29
N LYS A 95 -4.12 -25.26 -21.32
CA LYS A 95 -3.60 -26.10 -20.21
C LYS A 95 -2.11 -25.92 -20.02
N GLU A 96 -1.34 -25.81 -21.11
CA GLU A 96 0.10 -25.61 -21.03
C GLU A 96 0.45 -24.23 -20.45
N VAL A 97 -0.31 -23.19 -20.81
CA VAL A 97 -0.15 -21.85 -20.23
C VAL A 97 -0.44 -21.86 -18.72
N LEU A 98 -1.49 -22.55 -18.28
CA LEU A 98 -1.81 -22.68 -16.85
C LEU A 98 -0.75 -23.47 -16.07
N ARG A 99 -0.22 -24.56 -16.66
CA ARG A 99 0.92 -25.29 -16.07
C ARG A 99 2.14 -24.41 -15.94
N HIS A 100 2.43 -23.61 -16.98
CA HIS A 100 3.54 -22.69 -16.99
C HIS A 100 3.39 -21.61 -15.90
N GLU A 101 2.18 -21.06 -15.70
CA GLU A 101 1.89 -20.08 -14.64
C GLU A 101 2.13 -20.66 -13.23
N ILE A 102 1.72 -21.91 -13.00
CA ILE A 102 1.92 -22.59 -11.72
C ILE A 102 3.40 -22.92 -11.49
N ALA A 103 4.11 -23.41 -12.52
CA ALA A 103 5.51 -23.79 -12.43
C ALA A 103 6.43 -22.57 -12.30
N ASN A 104 6.14 -21.49 -13.04
CA ASN A 104 6.96 -20.29 -13.13
C ASN A 104 6.22 -19.08 -12.54
N LYS A 105 6.02 -19.09 -11.23
CA LYS A 105 5.37 -18.02 -10.45
C LYS A 105 5.88 -16.61 -10.78
N TRP A 106 7.17 -16.48 -11.11
CA TRP A 106 7.82 -15.20 -11.37
C TRP A 106 7.73 -14.75 -12.82
N ASP A 107 7.36 -15.62 -13.77
CA ASP A 107 7.20 -15.19 -15.16
C ASP A 107 5.86 -14.48 -15.31
N GLN A 108 5.93 -13.16 -15.52
CA GLN A 108 4.78 -12.26 -15.47
C GLN A 108 4.79 -11.33 -16.68
N PRO A 109 3.63 -10.82 -17.12
CA PRO A 109 3.57 -9.91 -18.25
C PRO A 109 4.46 -8.68 -17.99
N LYS A 110 5.17 -8.21 -19.02
CA LYS A 110 6.08 -7.04 -18.92
C LYS A 110 5.40 -5.82 -18.27
N MET A 111 4.11 -5.64 -18.52
CA MET A 111 3.30 -4.56 -17.93
C MET A 111 3.24 -4.63 -16.40
N LEU A 112 3.20 -5.83 -15.81
CA LEU A 112 3.23 -5.99 -14.35
C LEU A 112 4.58 -5.56 -13.78
N TYR A 113 5.69 -5.94 -14.40
CA TYR A 113 7.01 -5.45 -14.00
C TYR A 113 7.14 -3.93 -14.09
N TYR A 114 6.60 -3.31 -15.14
CA TYR A 114 6.55 -1.85 -15.23
C TYR A 114 5.76 -1.23 -14.06
N LEU A 115 4.60 -1.80 -13.73
CA LEU A 115 3.80 -1.34 -12.58
C LEU A 115 4.59 -1.47 -11.27
N VAL A 116 5.29 -2.58 -11.08
CA VAL A 116 6.14 -2.85 -9.91
C VAL A 116 7.23 -1.80 -9.76
N ILE A 117 7.98 -1.51 -10.84
CA ILE A 117 9.06 -0.51 -10.83
C ILE A 117 8.51 0.88 -10.49
N LEU A 118 7.39 1.28 -11.12
CA LEU A 118 6.76 2.58 -10.86
C LEU A 118 6.23 2.68 -9.42
N CYS A 119 5.66 1.60 -8.89
CA CYS A 119 5.20 1.51 -7.50
C CYS A 119 6.38 1.64 -6.52
N SER A 120 7.49 0.95 -6.76
CA SER A 120 8.72 1.05 -5.98
C SER A 120 9.30 2.46 -5.97
N LEU A 121 9.37 3.13 -7.13
CA LEU A 121 9.82 4.51 -7.23
C LEU A 121 8.89 5.46 -6.44
N ALA A 122 7.58 5.29 -6.57
CA ALA A 122 6.60 6.11 -5.86
C ALA A 122 6.69 5.96 -4.33
N ALA A 123 6.99 4.75 -3.84
CA ALA A 123 7.24 4.46 -2.43
C ALA A 123 8.56 5.07 -1.93
N ALA A 124 9.63 4.92 -2.70
CA ALA A 124 10.94 5.48 -2.35
C ALA A 124 10.92 7.02 -2.30
N VAL A 125 10.27 7.67 -3.27
CA VAL A 125 10.08 9.14 -3.27
C VAL A 125 9.27 9.58 -2.06
N GLN A 126 8.20 8.85 -1.71
CA GLN A 126 7.41 9.16 -0.52
C GLN A 126 8.24 9.08 0.77
N GLY A 127 9.02 8.01 0.97
CA GLY A 127 9.88 7.89 2.14
C GLY A 127 10.96 8.96 2.21
N MET A 128 11.49 9.38 1.06
CA MET A 128 12.43 10.50 0.97
C MET A 128 11.78 11.83 1.38
N ASP A 129 10.57 12.13 0.91
CA ASP A 129 9.84 13.36 1.26
C ASP A 129 9.57 13.47 2.77
N GLU A 130 9.26 12.34 3.43
CA GLU A 130 9.00 12.27 4.88
C GLU A 130 10.26 12.46 5.74
N SER A 131 11.42 12.05 5.24
CA SER A 131 12.70 12.13 5.97
C SER A 131 13.42 13.46 5.77
N VAL A 132 13.49 13.96 4.55
CA VAL A 132 14.18 15.23 4.23
C VAL A 132 13.56 16.41 4.98
N ILE A 133 12.24 16.41 5.22
CA ILE A 133 11.60 17.47 6.00
C ILE A 133 12.03 17.46 7.47
N ASN A 134 12.35 16.28 8.02
CA ASN A 134 12.83 16.15 9.38
C ASN A 134 14.21 16.79 9.53
N GLY A 135 15.14 16.50 8.60
CA GLY A 135 16.45 17.16 8.56
C GLY A 135 16.35 18.66 8.26
N ALA A 136 15.51 19.06 7.30
CA ALA A 136 15.31 20.46 6.93
C ALA A 136 14.75 21.32 8.06
N ASN A 137 13.94 20.74 8.97
CA ASN A 137 13.39 21.45 10.12
C ASN A 137 14.48 22.07 11.01
N LEU A 138 15.67 21.46 11.06
CA LEU A 138 16.81 22.00 11.81
C LEU A 138 17.36 23.31 11.20
N PHE A 139 17.23 23.49 9.89
CA PHE A 139 17.63 24.71 9.16
C PHE A 139 16.53 25.76 9.12
N PHE A 140 15.26 25.34 9.12
CA PHE A 140 14.11 26.26 9.14
C PHE A 140 13.98 27.03 10.45
N ALA A 141 14.39 26.45 11.59
CA ALA A 141 14.33 27.12 12.88
C ALA A 141 15.13 28.45 12.93
N PRO A 142 16.42 28.51 12.54
CA PRO A 142 17.14 29.78 12.48
C PRO A 142 16.67 30.68 11.32
N GLN A 143 16.30 30.13 10.17
CA GLN A 143 15.95 30.91 8.97
C GLN A 143 14.59 31.64 9.05
N PHE A 144 13.63 31.06 9.77
CA PHE A 144 12.32 31.67 10.00
C PHE A 144 12.17 32.31 11.39
N GLY A 145 13.27 32.44 12.16
CA GLY A 145 13.29 33.05 13.48
C GLY A 145 12.57 32.23 14.57
N ILE A 146 12.43 30.92 14.39
CA ILE A 146 11.74 29.98 15.28
C ILE A 146 12.77 29.27 16.18
N ASN A 147 13.68 30.04 16.78
CA ASN A 147 14.73 29.47 17.63
C ASN A 147 14.14 29.08 18.99
N PRO A 148 14.11 27.79 19.39
CA PRO A 148 13.56 27.36 20.68
C PRO A 148 14.39 27.82 21.89
N LYS A 149 15.58 28.42 21.66
CA LYS A 149 16.48 28.96 22.70
C LYS A 149 16.49 30.49 22.79
N ALA A 150 15.82 31.19 21.87
CA ALA A 150 15.61 32.63 22.00
C ALA A 150 14.37 32.83 22.90
N SER A 151 14.46 33.72 23.89
CA SER A 151 13.36 34.06 24.83
C SER A 151 12.09 34.65 24.17
N SER A 152 11.99 34.57 22.83
CA SER A 152 10.89 35.02 21.97
C SER A 152 10.36 33.91 21.02
N GLY A 153 10.89 32.69 21.10
CA GLY A 153 10.46 31.57 20.26
C GLY A 153 9.10 31.02 20.71
N ASP A 154 8.03 31.42 20.02
CA ASP A 154 6.66 31.03 20.31
C ASP A 154 6.49 29.48 20.21
N PRO A 155 6.29 28.75 21.33
CA PRO A 155 6.19 27.29 21.35
C PRO A 155 5.05 26.74 20.48
N SER A 156 4.06 27.60 20.21
CA SER A 156 2.90 27.31 19.39
C SER A 156 3.28 27.01 17.93
N ARG A 157 4.30 27.66 17.35
CA ARG A 157 4.71 27.41 15.95
C ARG A 157 5.34 26.03 15.74
N ASN A 158 6.04 25.48 16.73
CA ASN A 158 6.54 24.10 16.70
C ASN A 158 5.39 23.09 16.84
N GLN A 159 4.30 23.44 17.52
CA GLN A 159 3.09 22.62 17.60
C GLN A 159 2.27 22.64 16.30
N TRP A 160 2.38 23.67 15.47
CA TRP A 160 1.73 23.69 14.14
C TRP A 160 2.31 22.64 13.17
N LEU A 161 3.60 22.30 13.30
CA LEU A 161 4.18 21.15 12.60
C LEU A 161 3.52 19.82 13.01
N LEU A 162 3.08 19.69 14.27
CA LEU A 162 2.27 18.55 14.72
C LEU A 162 0.85 18.57 14.10
N GLY A 163 0.33 19.76 13.78
CA GLY A 163 -0.92 19.94 13.04
C GLY A 163 -0.92 19.28 11.65
N LEU A 164 0.24 19.07 11.02
CA LEU A 164 0.37 18.36 9.74
C LEU A 164 -0.13 16.91 9.79
N LEU A 165 -0.04 16.24 10.95
CA LEU A 165 -0.63 14.91 11.16
C LEU A 165 -2.16 14.96 11.04
N CYS A 166 -2.79 16.06 11.47
CA CYS A 166 -4.24 16.26 11.36
C CYS A 166 -4.66 16.39 9.88
N CYS A 167 -3.79 16.95 9.04
CA CYS A 167 -4.01 17.09 7.59
C CYS A 167 -3.96 15.75 6.87
N ALA A 168 -3.05 14.84 7.29
CA ALA A 168 -2.99 13.48 6.78
C ALA A 168 -4.27 12.70 7.10
N VAL A 169 -4.84 12.88 8.30
CA VAL A 169 -6.13 12.27 8.68
C VAL A 169 -7.27 12.78 7.79
N LEU A 170 -7.34 14.09 7.53
CA LEU A 170 -8.33 14.67 6.62
C LEU A 170 -8.13 14.19 5.17
N GLY A 171 -6.88 14.07 4.72
CA GLY A 171 -6.54 13.50 3.40
C GLY A 171 -6.98 12.05 3.27
N CYS A 172 -6.73 11.23 4.29
CA CYS A 172 -7.19 9.84 4.35
C CYS A 172 -8.72 9.74 4.28
N TRP A 173 -9.47 10.62 4.97
CA TRP A 173 -10.93 10.63 4.87
C TRP A 173 -11.43 11.01 3.47
N LEU A 174 -10.73 11.93 2.79
CA LEU A 174 -11.06 12.32 1.43
C LEU A 174 -10.77 11.21 0.39
N THR A 175 -10.03 10.17 0.77
CA THR A 175 -9.62 9.07 -0.13
C THR A 175 -10.81 8.24 -0.60
N GLU A 176 -11.76 7.92 0.28
CA GLU A 176 -12.94 7.11 -0.06
C GLU A 176 -13.86 7.77 -1.09
N PRO A 177 -14.26 9.05 -0.97
CA PRO A 177 -15.07 9.70 -1.99
C PRO A 177 -14.30 9.90 -3.30
N LEU A 178 -13.00 10.23 -3.27
CA LEU A 178 -12.18 10.37 -4.47
C LEU A 178 -12.05 9.05 -5.24
N ASN A 179 -11.80 7.94 -4.54
CA ASN A 179 -11.71 6.62 -5.16
C ASN A 179 -13.04 6.14 -5.75
N LYS A 180 -14.18 6.49 -5.13
CA LYS A 180 -15.51 6.18 -5.69
C LYS A 180 -15.85 7.03 -6.93
N ALA A 181 -15.40 8.29 -6.98
CA ALA A 181 -15.72 9.21 -8.07
C ALA A 181 -14.82 9.05 -9.31
N PHE A 182 -13.51 8.84 -9.13
CA PHE A 182 -12.52 8.85 -10.22
C PHE A 182 -11.91 7.47 -10.52
N GLY A 183 -12.25 6.46 -9.72
CA GLY A 183 -11.60 5.15 -9.77
C GLY A 183 -10.15 5.19 -9.30
N ARG A 184 -9.55 4.01 -9.09
CA ARG A 184 -8.21 3.89 -8.49
C ARG A 184 -7.10 4.54 -9.32
N ARG A 185 -7.12 4.35 -10.65
CA ARG A 185 -6.12 4.92 -11.57
C ARG A 185 -6.21 6.45 -11.62
N GLY A 186 -7.42 6.99 -11.62
CA GLY A 186 -7.66 8.44 -11.64
C GLY A 186 -7.21 9.11 -10.34
N THR A 187 -7.54 8.52 -9.19
CA THR A 187 -7.10 9.05 -7.88
C THR A 187 -5.58 9.10 -7.78
N ILE A 188 -4.87 8.04 -8.19
CA ILE A 188 -3.40 8.01 -8.15
C ILE A 188 -2.81 9.14 -9.01
N PHE A 189 -3.34 9.37 -10.21
CA PHE A 189 -2.84 10.42 -11.09
C PHE A 189 -3.07 11.84 -10.53
N ILE A 190 -4.27 12.13 -10.04
CA ILE A 190 -4.62 13.44 -9.47
C ILE A 190 -3.77 13.72 -8.23
N THR A 191 -3.69 12.76 -7.30
CA THR A 191 -2.94 12.90 -6.04
C THR A 191 -1.44 13.04 -6.29
N ALA A 192 -0.88 12.28 -7.24
CA ALA A 192 0.51 12.43 -7.66
C ALA A 192 0.78 13.82 -8.26
N THR A 193 -0.15 14.35 -9.07
CA THR A 193 -0.02 15.69 -9.66
C THR A 193 -0.05 16.78 -8.59
N ILE A 194 -0.97 16.67 -7.61
CA ILE A 194 -1.05 17.59 -6.47
C ILE A 194 0.25 17.55 -5.66
N SER A 195 0.75 16.35 -5.35
CA SER A 195 2.02 16.19 -4.63
C SER A 195 3.21 16.79 -5.39
N PHE A 196 3.30 16.58 -6.70
CA PHE A 196 4.34 17.15 -7.55
C PHE A 196 4.33 18.68 -7.52
N LEU A 197 3.16 19.29 -7.71
CA LEU A 197 3.01 20.75 -7.66
C LEU A 197 3.31 21.32 -6.26
N ALA A 198 2.89 20.62 -5.20
CA ALA A 198 3.20 20.99 -3.84
C ALA A 198 4.72 20.94 -3.56
N CYS A 199 5.44 19.91 -4.04
CA CYS A 199 6.90 19.82 -3.93
C CYS A 199 7.61 21.01 -4.58
N ILE A 200 7.22 21.39 -5.79
CA ILE A 200 7.76 22.58 -6.47
C ILE A 200 7.44 23.85 -5.66
N TRP A 201 6.20 23.98 -5.18
CA TRP A 201 5.80 25.13 -4.38
C TRP A 201 6.66 25.27 -3.12
N GLN A 202 6.92 24.17 -2.40
CA GLN A 202 7.76 24.18 -1.20
C GLN A 202 9.22 24.61 -1.48
N GLY A 203 9.73 24.34 -2.68
CA GLY A 203 11.08 24.75 -3.08
C GLY A 203 11.23 26.25 -3.38
N VAL A 204 10.14 26.94 -3.73
CA VAL A 204 10.15 28.38 -4.09
C VAL A 204 9.64 29.30 -2.96
N THR A 205 9.17 28.74 -1.85
CA THR A 205 8.61 29.54 -0.74
C THR A 205 9.68 30.14 0.17
N ASN A 206 9.61 31.46 0.36
CA ASN A 206 10.47 32.22 1.29
C ASN A 206 9.74 32.66 2.58
N SER A 207 8.51 32.19 2.81
CA SER A 207 7.68 32.61 3.94
C SER A 207 7.08 31.41 4.66
N TRP A 208 7.12 31.42 6.00
CA TRP A 208 6.63 30.33 6.84
C TRP A 208 5.15 29.96 6.60
N PRO A 209 4.20 30.92 6.46
CA PRO A 209 2.80 30.57 6.19
C PRO A 209 2.60 29.88 4.84
N HIS A 210 3.34 30.26 3.80
CA HIS A 210 3.26 29.61 2.50
C HIS A 210 3.85 28.19 2.54
N LEU A 211 4.95 27.99 3.28
CA LEU A 211 5.53 26.66 3.49
C LEU A 211 4.53 25.73 4.20
N PHE A 212 3.81 26.25 5.21
CA PHE A 212 2.77 25.51 5.92
C PHE A 212 1.63 25.08 5.00
N VAL A 213 1.08 26.01 4.20
CA VAL A 213 0.00 25.70 3.24
C VAL A 213 0.47 24.69 2.20
N ALA A 214 1.68 24.84 1.67
CA ALA A 214 2.21 23.91 0.68
C ALA A 214 2.39 22.49 1.27
N ARG A 215 2.83 22.37 2.54
CA ARG A 215 2.91 21.10 3.27
C ARG A 215 1.53 20.50 3.55
N PHE A 216 0.53 21.33 3.87
CA PHE A 216 -0.86 20.90 4.03
C PHE A 216 -1.40 20.27 2.73
N VAL A 217 -1.19 20.94 1.60
CA VAL A 217 -1.59 20.44 0.27
C VAL A 217 -0.82 19.17 -0.10
N LEU A 218 0.46 19.09 0.24
CA LEU A 218 1.26 17.87 0.04
C LEU A 218 0.67 16.68 0.82
N GLY A 219 0.30 16.88 2.08
CA GLY A 219 -0.30 15.85 2.94
C GLY A 219 -1.63 15.32 2.39
N LEU A 220 -2.46 16.19 1.81
CA LEU A 220 -3.70 15.78 1.12
C LEU A 220 -3.44 14.95 -0.14
N GLY A 221 -2.27 15.09 -0.79
CA GLY A 221 -1.86 14.26 -1.92
C GLY A 221 -1.28 12.91 -1.47
N ILE A 222 -0.35 12.92 -0.51
CA ILE A 222 0.37 11.71 -0.08
C ILE A 222 -0.54 10.71 0.66
N GLY A 223 -1.48 11.20 1.47
CA GLY A 223 -2.41 10.35 2.24
C GLY A 223 -3.17 9.34 1.35
N PRO A 224 -4.06 9.81 0.45
CA PRO A 224 -4.79 8.95 -0.47
C PRO A 224 -3.89 8.09 -1.37
N LYS A 225 -2.75 8.65 -1.81
CA LYS A 225 -1.78 7.94 -2.66
C LYS A 225 -1.25 6.69 -1.94
N SER A 226 -0.78 6.85 -0.70
CA SER A 226 -0.16 5.77 0.07
C SER A 226 -1.11 4.63 0.43
N ALA A 227 -2.40 4.93 0.60
CA ALA A 227 -3.42 3.91 0.82
C ALA A 227 -3.87 3.21 -0.48
N THR A 228 -3.88 3.92 -1.61
CA THR A 228 -4.44 3.40 -2.87
C THR A 228 -3.42 2.66 -3.73
N VAL A 229 -2.17 3.14 -3.81
CA VAL A 229 -1.13 2.57 -4.69
C VAL A 229 -0.77 1.11 -4.37
N PRO A 230 -0.44 0.72 -3.12
CA PRO A 230 -0.09 -0.67 -2.82
C PRO A 230 -1.29 -1.62 -3.02
N VAL A 231 -2.51 -1.15 -2.75
CA VAL A 231 -3.73 -1.95 -2.97
C VAL A 231 -4.02 -2.10 -4.46
N TYR A 232 -3.86 -1.04 -5.25
CA TYR A 232 -3.99 -1.12 -6.71
C TYR A 232 -2.97 -2.09 -7.32
N ALA A 233 -1.71 -2.06 -6.85
CA ALA A 233 -0.70 -3.02 -7.26
C ALA A 233 -1.07 -4.46 -6.88
N ALA A 234 -1.62 -4.67 -5.67
CA ALA A 234 -2.08 -5.97 -5.20
C ALA A 234 -3.29 -6.53 -6.01
N GLU A 235 -4.17 -5.65 -6.49
CA GLU A 235 -5.32 -6.02 -7.34
C GLU A 235 -4.91 -6.40 -8.76
N CYS A 236 -3.87 -5.75 -9.29
CA CYS A 236 -3.33 -6.06 -10.62
C CYS A 236 -2.46 -7.32 -10.62
N ALA A 237 -2.10 -7.84 -9.45
CA ALA A 237 -1.15 -8.92 -9.31
C ALA A 237 -1.81 -10.29 -9.11
N PRO A 238 -1.19 -11.36 -9.64
CA PRO A 238 -1.69 -12.70 -9.45
C PRO A 238 -1.60 -13.11 -7.98
N PRO A 239 -2.49 -14.00 -7.51
CA PRO A 239 -2.59 -14.39 -6.10
C PRO A 239 -1.25 -14.77 -5.43
N PRO A 240 -0.33 -15.51 -6.09
CA PRO A 240 0.91 -15.95 -5.45
C PRO A 240 1.88 -14.82 -5.06
N ILE A 241 1.91 -13.70 -5.79
CA ILE A 241 2.87 -12.60 -5.57
C ILE A 241 2.21 -11.37 -4.92
N ARG A 242 0.88 -11.40 -4.72
CA ARG A 242 0.12 -10.29 -4.16
C ARG A 242 0.68 -9.79 -2.83
N GLY A 243 0.99 -10.71 -1.91
CA GLY A 243 1.58 -10.36 -0.61
C GLY A 243 2.98 -9.76 -0.71
N ALA A 244 3.80 -10.25 -1.66
CA ALA A 244 5.14 -9.73 -1.89
C ALA A 244 5.09 -8.26 -2.37
N LEU A 245 4.11 -7.89 -3.18
CA LEU A 245 3.95 -6.52 -3.68
C LEU A 245 3.52 -5.53 -2.60
N VAL A 246 2.69 -5.97 -1.65
CA VAL A 246 2.31 -5.13 -0.50
C VAL A 246 3.52 -4.92 0.41
N MET A 247 4.30 -5.96 0.68
CA MET A 247 5.52 -5.85 1.50
C MET A 247 6.62 -5.02 0.82
N MET A 248 6.71 -5.11 -0.51
CA MET A 248 7.63 -4.30 -1.31
C MET A 248 7.40 -2.80 -1.10
N TRP A 249 6.14 -2.34 -1.00
CA TRP A 249 5.84 -0.93 -0.72
C TRP A 249 6.56 -0.44 0.54
N GLN A 250 6.46 -1.19 1.64
CA GLN A 250 7.09 -0.84 2.92
C GLN A 250 8.61 -0.87 2.83
N MET A 251 9.19 -1.86 2.14
CA MET A 251 10.64 -1.96 1.93
C MET A 251 11.20 -0.75 1.17
N TRP A 252 10.56 -0.34 0.07
CA TRP A 252 11.02 0.81 -0.71
C TRP A 252 10.77 2.15 0.01
N THR A 253 9.71 2.23 0.82
CA THR A 253 9.49 3.39 1.69
C THR A 253 10.63 3.53 2.70
N ALA A 254 11.02 2.44 3.37
CA ALA A 254 12.15 2.43 4.30
C ALA A 254 13.48 2.78 3.60
N PHE A 255 13.69 2.29 2.38
CA PHE A 255 14.84 2.65 1.56
C PHE A 255 14.85 4.15 1.19
N GLY A 256 13.69 4.72 0.86
CA GLY A 256 13.52 6.15 0.62
C GLY A 256 13.87 7.00 1.84
N ILE A 257 13.43 6.57 3.03
CA ILE A 257 13.76 7.22 4.30
C ILE A 257 15.27 7.24 4.52
N MET A 258 15.95 6.13 4.27
CA MET A 258 17.42 6.05 4.36
C MET A 258 18.08 7.05 3.39
N LEU A 259 17.62 7.14 2.14
CA LEU A 259 18.17 8.09 1.16
C LEU A 259 17.95 9.55 1.58
N GLY A 260 16.80 9.88 2.17
CA GLY A 260 16.56 11.23 2.69
C GLY A 260 17.50 11.60 3.82
N PHE A 261 17.74 10.69 4.78
CA PHE A 261 18.76 10.94 5.82
C PHE A 261 20.17 11.09 5.26
N VAL A 262 20.53 10.32 4.22
CA VAL A 262 21.83 10.50 3.54
C VAL A 262 21.91 11.88 2.90
N ALA A 263 20.83 12.35 2.26
CA ALA A 263 20.76 13.70 1.71
C ALA A 263 20.90 14.77 2.81
N ASP A 264 20.18 14.62 3.93
CA ASP A 264 20.26 15.54 5.06
C ASP A 264 21.69 15.68 5.59
N VAL A 265 22.41 14.56 5.75
CA VAL A 265 23.83 14.56 6.19
C VAL A 265 24.73 15.18 5.13
N ALA A 266 24.49 14.92 3.85
CA ALA A 266 25.29 15.49 2.75
C ALA A 266 25.15 17.03 2.70
N PHE A 267 23.94 17.55 2.88
CA PHE A 267 23.68 19.00 2.90
C PHE A 267 24.01 19.66 4.25
N PHE A 268 24.21 18.87 5.32
CA PHE A 268 24.50 19.41 6.64
C PHE A 268 25.77 20.30 6.71
N LYS A 269 26.76 20.03 5.86
CA LYS A 269 28.04 20.76 5.85
C LYS A 269 28.15 21.84 4.77
N VAL A 270 27.09 22.11 4.01
CA VAL A 270 27.14 23.13 2.95
C VAL A 270 27.17 24.53 3.58
N PRO A 271 28.23 25.35 3.37
CA PRO A 271 28.30 26.69 3.90
C PRO A 271 27.26 27.61 3.25
N ASN A 272 26.62 28.46 4.05
CA ASN A 272 25.71 29.51 3.54
C ASN A 272 26.45 30.42 2.56
N THR A 273 25.99 30.49 1.32
CA THR A 273 26.55 31.38 0.30
C THR A 273 25.96 32.78 0.48
N PRO A 274 26.76 33.87 0.49
CA PRO A 274 26.29 35.22 0.86
C PRO A 274 25.26 35.87 -0.09
N HIS A 275 24.77 35.18 -1.12
CA HIS A 275 23.86 35.72 -2.14
C HIS A 275 22.50 35.01 -2.18
N VAL A 276 22.24 34.11 -1.24
CA VAL A 276 20.91 33.55 -1.01
C VAL A 276 20.26 34.34 0.12
N THR A 277 19.36 35.26 -0.23
CA THR A 277 18.53 36.00 0.74
C THR A 277 17.71 35.00 1.56
N GLY A 278 18.19 34.75 2.76
CA GLY A 278 17.72 33.71 3.68
C GLY A 278 18.71 33.47 4.84
N SER A 279 19.99 33.82 4.68
CA SER A 279 20.92 33.86 5.80
C SER A 279 20.93 35.26 6.44
N THR A 280 20.36 35.34 7.63
CA THR A 280 20.81 36.19 8.75
C THR A 280 21.14 37.64 8.37
N GLY A 281 20.14 38.52 8.46
CA GLY A 281 20.41 39.89 8.88
C GLY A 281 20.71 39.85 10.38
N ASP A 282 21.93 40.25 10.73
CA ASP A 282 22.45 40.68 12.04
C ASP A 282 22.05 39.91 13.31
#